data_AF-A0A7Y2A8B8-F1
#
_entry.id   AF-A0A7Y2A8B8-F1
#
_cell.length_a   1.000
_cell.length_b   1.000
_cell.length_c   1.000
_cell.angle_alpha   90.00
_cell.angle_beta   90.00
_cell.angle_gamma   90.00
#
_symmetry.space_group_name_H-M   'P 1'
#
loop_
_entity.id
_entity.type
_entity.pdbx_description
1 polymer ?
#
loop_
_entity_poly.entity_id
_entity_poly.type
_entity_poly.pdbx_seq_one_letter_code
_entity_poly.pdbx_strand_id
1 'polypeptide(L)'
;MTPVESVPLRTKTNYVNYTKSTPQLNFERFGYGNANAKDDLTQIEGIGPYIEEKLYEIGIYNFDQISKFDESDIRVITDLIDFFPGRIERDNWVQQASGLLIHNTH
;
A
#
# COMPACT_ATOMS: atom_id res chain seq x y z
N MET A 1 -26.60 15.21 40.21
CA MET A 1 -25.48 14.76 39.36
C MET A 1 -26.08 14.09 38.14
N THR A 2 -26.08 14.78 37.01
CA THR A 2 -26.58 14.26 35.74
C THR A 2 -25.55 13.28 35.16
N PRO A 3 -25.98 12.15 34.55
CA PRO A 3 -25.07 11.27 33.84
C PRO A 3 -24.65 11.95 32.53
N VAL A 4 -23.35 11.91 32.23
CA VAL A 4 -22.82 12.37 30.95
C VAL A 4 -23.29 11.42 29.84
N GLU A 5 -24.00 11.95 28.86
CA GLU A 5 -24.49 11.19 27.70
C GLU A 5 -23.32 10.78 26.80
N SER A 6 -23.11 9.48 26.71
CA SER A 6 -22.20 8.86 25.74
C SER A 6 -22.73 9.08 24.33
N VAL A 7 -22.01 9.87 23.53
CA VAL A 7 -22.31 10.12 22.11
C VAL A 7 -22.38 8.77 21.36
N PRO A 8 -23.47 8.46 20.64
CA PRO A 8 -23.56 7.23 19.88
C PRO A 8 -22.64 7.31 18.65
N LEU A 9 -21.62 6.45 18.63
CA LEU A 9 -20.82 6.20 17.43
C LEU A 9 -21.76 5.64 16.35
N ARG A 10 -21.90 6.41 15.27
CA ARG A 10 -22.76 6.08 14.12
C ARG A 10 -22.40 4.70 13.56
N THR A 11 -23.42 3.90 13.30
CA THR A 11 -23.34 2.48 12.97
C THR A 11 -23.30 2.20 11.46
N LYS A 12 -22.62 1.08 11.12
CA LYS A 12 -22.81 0.16 9.97
C LYS A 12 -22.31 0.59 8.57
N THR A 13 -21.26 -0.11 8.11
CA THR A 13 -21.38 -1.07 6.99
C THR A 13 -20.49 -2.29 7.26
N ASN A 14 -21.07 -3.48 7.08
CA ASN A 14 -20.40 -4.79 7.04
C ASN A 14 -19.07 -4.76 6.27
N TYR A 15 -17.96 -5.05 6.94
CA TYR A 15 -16.85 -5.74 6.31
C TYR A 15 -16.86 -7.16 6.85
N VAL A 16 -17.28 -8.04 5.94
CA VAL A 16 -17.34 -9.50 5.96
C VAL A 16 -16.58 -10.20 7.10
N ASN A 17 -17.24 -11.19 7.71
CA ASN A 17 -16.58 -12.24 8.46
C ASN A 17 -15.53 -12.91 7.55
N TYR A 18 -14.25 -12.57 7.71
CA TYR A 18 -13.14 -13.26 7.07
C TYR A 18 -12.94 -14.63 7.72
N THR A 19 -13.81 -15.58 7.37
CA THR A 19 -13.52 -16.99 7.59
C THR A 19 -12.48 -17.43 6.57
N LYS A 20 -11.26 -17.71 7.05
CA LYS A 20 -10.07 -18.26 6.35
C LYS A 20 -9.35 -17.31 5.37
N SER A 21 -8.12 -16.98 5.75
CA SER A 21 -7.05 -16.35 4.95
C SER A 21 -7.21 -14.85 4.67
N THR A 22 -6.88 -14.01 5.66
CA THR A 22 -6.49 -12.62 5.40
C THR A 22 -5.35 -12.65 4.37
N PRO A 23 -5.48 -11.98 3.22
CA PRO A 23 -4.39 -11.94 2.26
C PRO A 23 -3.29 -11.05 2.85
N GLN A 24 -2.22 -11.70 3.30
CA GLN A 24 -1.07 -11.04 3.91
C GLN A 24 -0.14 -10.53 2.82
N LEU A 25 0.50 -9.39 3.06
CA LEU A 25 1.60 -8.90 2.24
C LEU A 25 2.70 -9.98 2.17
N ASN A 26 3.04 -10.40 0.95
CA ASN A 26 4.05 -11.44 0.75
C ASN A 26 5.45 -10.82 0.58
N PHE A 27 6.05 -10.42 1.70
CA PHE A 27 7.42 -9.88 1.72
C PHE A 27 8.48 -10.89 1.25
N GLU A 28 8.19 -12.20 1.23
CA GLU A 28 9.12 -13.18 0.65
C GLU A 28 9.27 -13.00 -0.87
N ARG A 29 8.26 -12.41 -1.52
CA ARG A 29 8.25 -12.23 -2.98
C ARG A 29 8.86 -10.90 -3.42
N PHE A 30 8.34 -9.79 -2.91
CA PHE A 30 8.83 -8.47 -3.28
C PHE A 30 10.00 -7.98 -2.41
N GLY A 31 10.32 -8.69 -1.33
CA GLY A 31 11.47 -8.41 -0.46
C GLY A 31 11.15 -7.54 0.75
N TYR A 32 12.10 -7.52 1.69
CA TYR A 32 12.05 -6.67 2.89
C TYR A 32 12.81 -5.36 2.63
N GLY A 33 12.08 -4.25 2.57
CA GLY A 33 12.68 -2.92 2.53
C GLY A 33 13.15 -2.45 3.91
N ASN A 34 14.04 -1.47 3.93
CA ASN A 34 14.49 -0.80 5.15
C ASN A 34 14.32 0.71 5.00
N ALA A 35 13.86 1.39 6.04
CA ALA A 35 13.72 2.85 6.06
C ALA A 35 15.02 3.61 5.74
N ASN A 36 16.19 3.01 5.97
CA ASN A 36 17.50 3.58 5.62
C ASN A 36 17.81 3.53 4.11
N ALA A 37 17.10 2.68 3.36
CA ALA A 37 17.24 2.51 1.92
C ALA A 37 15.89 2.74 1.24
N LYS A 38 15.15 3.75 1.71
CA LYS A 38 13.89 4.16 1.10
C LYS A 38 14.17 4.97 -0.17
N ASP A 39 13.44 4.67 -1.23
CA ASP A 39 13.45 5.45 -2.46
C ASP A 39 12.36 6.52 -2.40
N ASP A 40 12.45 7.56 -3.22
CA ASP A 40 11.38 8.54 -3.39
C ASP A 40 10.24 7.94 -4.23
N LEU A 41 9.27 7.30 -3.58
CA LEU A 41 8.18 6.61 -4.27
C LEU A 41 7.28 7.57 -5.06
N THR A 42 7.34 8.88 -4.76
CA THR A 42 6.60 9.92 -5.49
C THR A 42 7.06 10.12 -6.93
N GLN A 43 8.19 9.51 -7.32
CA GLN A 43 8.63 9.44 -8.72
C GLN A 43 7.70 8.60 -9.60
N ILE A 44 6.89 7.71 -9.01
CA ILE A 44 5.89 6.93 -9.74
C ILE A 44 4.61 7.74 -9.88
N GLU A 45 4.12 7.89 -11.11
CA GLU A 45 2.87 8.61 -11.35
C GLU A 45 1.70 7.96 -10.60
N GLY A 46 0.94 8.79 -9.86
CA GLY A 46 -0.17 8.32 -9.03
C GLY A 46 0.21 8.05 -7.56
N ILE A 47 1.51 8.01 -7.22
CA ILE A 47 1.98 8.01 -5.83
C ILE A 47 2.21 9.47 -5.40
N GLY A 48 1.30 9.99 -4.58
CA GLY A 48 1.51 11.27 -3.89
C GLY A 48 2.18 11.07 -2.52
N PRO A 49 2.58 12.16 -1.84
CA PRO A 49 3.24 12.09 -0.52
C PRO A 49 2.40 11.35 0.52
N TYR A 50 1.06 11.47 0.45
CA TYR A 50 0.16 10.73 1.32
C TYR A 50 0.22 9.20 1.09
N ILE A 51 0.24 8.79 -0.18
CA ILE A 51 0.27 7.38 -0.57
C ILE A 51 1.64 6.78 -0.25
N GLU A 52 2.71 7.53 -0.50
CA GLU A 52 4.05 7.15 -0.10
C GLU A 52 4.14 6.87 1.41
N GLU A 53 3.61 7.78 2.25
CA GLU A 53 3.59 7.58 3.70
C GLU A 53 2.86 6.28 4.08
N LYS A 54 1.71 6.01 3.46
CA LYS A 54 0.97 4.76 3.67
C LYS A 54 1.75 3.51 3.25
N LEU A 55 2.48 3.58 2.15
CA LEU A 55 3.35 2.49 1.70
C LEU A 55 4.47 2.22 2.71
N TYR A 56 5.09 3.27 3.26
CA TYR A 56 6.10 3.13 4.31
C TYR A 56 5.55 2.55 5.61
N GLU A 57 4.32 2.89 6.00
CA GLU A 57 3.66 2.32 7.18
C GLU A 57 3.47 0.80 7.06
N ILE A 58 3.22 0.30 5.84
CA ILE A 58 3.02 -1.13 5.56
C ILE A 58 4.31 -1.85 5.15
N GLY A 59 5.47 -1.20 5.20
CA GLY A 59 6.78 -1.83 4.97
C GLY A 59 7.25 -1.87 3.51
N ILE A 60 6.63 -1.09 2.63
CA ILE A 60 7.07 -0.88 1.24
C ILE A 60 7.88 0.41 1.18
N TYR A 61 9.19 0.30 0.94
CA TYR A 61 10.12 1.41 1.04
C TYR A 61 10.80 1.78 -0.28
N ASN A 62 10.86 0.89 -1.26
CA ASN A 62 11.69 1.09 -2.45
C ASN A 62 11.02 0.60 -3.75
N PHE A 63 11.59 1.02 -4.88
CA PHE A 63 11.09 0.66 -6.21
C PHE A 63 11.24 -0.83 -6.50
N ASP A 64 12.23 -1.51 -5.92
CA ASP A 64 12.45 -2.95 -6.09
C ASP A 64 11.24 -3.75 -5.60
N GLN A 65 10.70 -3.40 -4.43
CA GLN A 65 9.48 -4.01 -3.92
C GLN A 65 8.28 -3.78 -4.84
N ILE A 66 8.05 -2.52 -5.26
CA ILE A 66 6.91 -2.17 -6.12
C ILE A 66 6.98 -2.86 -7.49
N SER A 67 8.18 -2.98 -8.06
CA SER A 67 8.41 -3.64 -9.35
C SER A 67 8.07 -5.14 -9.35
N LYS A 68 7.90 -5.74 -8.18
CA LYS A 68 7.62 -7.17 -7.99
C LYS A 68 6.19 -7.46 -7.56
N PHE A 69 5.30 -6.47 -7.47
CA PHE A 69 3.91 -6.71 -7.08
C PHE A 69 3.15 -7.54 -8.11
N ASP A 70 2.33 -8.49 -7.62
CA ASP A 70 1.33 -9.19 -8.45
C ASP A 70 -0.03 -8.51 -8.36
N GLU A 71 -0.98 -8.98 -9.17
CA GLU A 71 -2.40 -8.64 -9.03
C GLU A 71 -2.93 -8.91 -7.61
N SER A 72 -2.50 -10.00 -6.96
CA SER A 72 -2.90 -10.29 -5.58
C SER A 72 -2.32 -9.29 -4.59
N ASP A 73 -1.03 -8.95 -4.71
CA ASP A 73 -0.37 -7.99 -3.83
C ASP A 73 -0.98 -6.60 -3.99
N ILE A 74 -1.23 -6.19 -5.24
CA ILE A 74 -1.88 -4.92 -5.59
C ILE A 74 -3.23 -4.79 -4.91
N ARG A 75 -4.07 -5.84 -4.93
CA ARG A 75 -5.38 -5.83 -4.26
C ARG A 75 -5.26 -5.65 -2.76
N VAL A 76 -4.32 -6.36 -2.13
CA VAL A 76 -4.06 -6.24 -0.69
C VAL A 76 -3.57 -4.85 -0.34
N ILE A 77 -2.57 -4.36 -1.05
CA ILE A 77 -1.97 -3.04 -0.81
C ILE A 77 -3.04 -1.97 -0.97
N THR A 78 -3.82 -2.00 -2.05
CA THR A 78 -4.93 -1.08 -2.29
C THR A 78 -5.87 -0.98 -1.09
N ASP A 79 -6.26 -2.12 -0.50
CA ASP A 79 -7.11 -2.17 0.68
C ASP A 79 -6.39 -1.62 1.92
N LEU A 80 -5.13 -2.01 2.14
CA LEU A 80 -4.34 -1.59 3.30
C LEU A 80 -4.04 -0.09 3.35
N ILE A 81 -3.87 0.55 2.19
CA ILE A 81 -3.60 1.99 2.09
C ILE A 81 -4.86 2.82 1.82
N ASP A 82 -6.05 2.22 1.95
CA ASP A 82 -7.36 2.85 1.68
C ASP A 82 -7.40 3.55 0.30
N PHE A 83 -6.80 2.93 -0.72
CA PHE A 83 -6.67 3.52 -2.06
C PHE A 83 -7.76 3.04 -3.02
N PHE A 84 -7.95 3.79 -4.11
CA PHE A 84 -8.98 3.43 -5.08
C PHE A 84 -8.56 2.19 -5.89
N PRO A 85 -9.44 1.18 -6.00
CA PRO A 85 -9.15 -0.03 -6.76
C PRO A 85 -8.89 0.26 -8.24
N GLY A 86 -7.94 -0.47 -8.82
CA GLY A 86 -7.52 -0.34 -10.21
C GLY A 86 -6.61 0.85 -10.52
N ARG A 87 -6.33 1.74 -9.55
CA ARG A 87 -5.42 2.87 -9.77
C ARG A 87 -3.97 2.46 -9.92
N ILE A 88 -3.50 1.53 -9.10
CA ILE A 88 -2.12 1.02 -9.16
C ILE A 88 -1.82 0.41 -10.53
N GLU A 89 -2.78 -0.30 -11.11
CA GLU A 89 -2.69 -0.91 -12.44
C GLU A 89 -2.81 0.14 -13.54
N ARG A 90 -3.81 1.02 -13.47
CA ARG A 90 -4.03 2.09 -14.46
C ARG A 90 -2.85 3.05 -14.57
N ASP A 91 -2.28 3.38 -13.42
CA ASP A 91 -1.12 4.27 -13.30
C ASP A 91 0.19 3.44 -13.45
N ASN A 92 0.14 2.15 -13.80
CA ASN A 92 1.29 1.28 -14.16
C ASN A 92 2.46 1.29 -13.15
N TRP A 93 2.18 1.28 -11.84
CA TRP A 93 3.22 1.45 -10.82
C TRP A 93 4.36 0.44 -10.94
N VAL A 94 4.03 -0.82 -11.19
CA VAL A 94 5.01 -1.93 -11.32
C VAL A 94 6.00 -1.65 -12.47
N GLN A 95 5.50 -1.21 -13.63
CA GLN A 95 6.34 -0.93 -14.78
C GLN A 95 7.20 0.32 -14.57
N GLN A 96 6.64 1.37 -13.97
CA GLN A 96 7.39 2.59 -13.65
C GLN A 96 8.50 2.31 -12.63
N ALA A 97 8.20 1.59 -11.56
CA ALA A 97 9.17 1.18 -10.56
C ALA A 97 10.33 0.38 -11.19
N SER A 98 10.02 -0.58 -12.07
CA SER A 98 11.04 -1.32 -12.81
C SER A 98 11.91 -0.42 -13.69
N GLY A 99 11.35 0.64 -14.29
CA GLY A 99 12.12 1.60 -15.08
C GLY A 99 13.07 2.45 -14.23
N LEU A 100 12.63 2.87 -13.05
CA LEU A 100 13.43 3.67 -12.12
C LEU A 100 14.64 2.89 -11.57
N LEU A 101 14.50 1.57 -11.34
CA LEU A 101 15.61 0.70 -10.94
C LEU A 101 16.75 0.67 -11.96
N ILE A 102 16.42 0.66 -13.25
CA ILE A 102 17.41 0.65 -14.33
C ILE A 102 18.14 2.01 -14.40
N HIS A 103 17.44 3.11 -14.13
CA HIS A 103 18.02 4.44 -14.24
C HIS A 103 18.93 4.81 -13.06
N ASN A 104 18.65 4.28 -11.86
CA ASN A 104 19.41 4.57 -10.64
C ASN A 104 20.77 3.83 -10.52
N THR A 105 21.20 3.10 -11.55
CA THR A 105 22.48 2.34 -11.56
C THR A 105 23.65 3.03 -12.28
N HIS A 106 23.64 4.36 -12.41
CA HIS A 106 24.68 5.14 -13.12
C HIS A 106 25.70 5.83 -12.21
#